data_AF-A0A317PNT8-F1
#
_entry.id   AF-A0A317PNT8-F1
#
_cell.length_a   1.000
_cell.length_b   1.000
_cell.length_c   1.000
_cell.angle_alpha   90.00
_cell.angle_beta   90.00
_cell.angle_gamma   90.00
#
_symmetry.space_group_name_H-M   'P 1'
#
loop_
_entity.id
_entity.type
_entity.pdbx_description
1 polymer ?
#
loop_
_entity_poly.entity_id
_entity_poly.type
_entity_poly.pdbx_seq_one_letter_code
_entity_poly.pdbx_strand_id
1 'polypeptide(L)'
;MYVHIANSNPVMGNKKEFCVRKLALAMGISAAFLAFPAVASTASDENRTIAYVTSWGFTDADPAPILAESKVDTYLLSFARWDAQGNITSSDDIATPMPYDPWWIAGGYLGWTHMKYDHPERKILAAFGGQTYEDMWSYMDTPERREAIAQSLAELLKTPYPVYKRGLKESEIDGDCQFWNWNGSCNTDVYQKAGSVYLDGIDFDFEKVARLTEKENENLLLLAQRLRELIGKDKVISLTTYHVGADPVECANNTVVDNCSYIEDKRSDHHGEVLPLLEKSKDLFDFFNVMAYDAGPNFRWQVAMENYARAIGDKSKVVLGATINSQWGPVSNFIESKENNLARAEWQAANGYGGFFVWTFGANTQNMPLSEQVAYVNDMREAADNAAPSVELPPSGIVVSPQAVTLTLPTEYFNGNNRVVIDRQKGLLGNENLGYTQSGKAWGYRYSGALPSVLTSGITHTAEGMTEIAFPAFISVGDKLFFRSVDPNLTNSVLADFGSVTVTQSMLDNGTFLPREK
;
A
#
# COMPACT_ATOMS: atom_id res chain seq x y z
N MET A 1 23.05 -52.00 49.73
CA MET A 1 22.43 -52.91 50.71
C MET A 1 20.98 -53.10 50.27
N TYR A 2 20.62 -54.32 49.87
CA TYR A 2 19.28 -54.72 49.44
C TYR A 2 18.26 -54.58 50.58
N VAL A 3 17.06 -54.06 50.32
CA VAL A 3 15.80 -54.60 50.84
C VAL A 3 14.67 -54.35 49.82
N HIS A 4 14.18 -55.45 49.27
CA HIS A 4 12.87 -55.60 48.64
C HIS A 4 11.79 -55.76 49.71
N ILE A 5 10.53 -55.44 49.37
CA ILE A 5 9.24 -56.12 49.69
C ILE A 5 8.13 -55.07 49.47
N ALA A 6 6.92 -55.31 48.99
CA ALA A 6 6.31 -56.16 47.97
C ALA A 6 4.81 -55.80 47.98
N ASN A 7 4.19 -55.71 46.80
CA ASN A 7 2.80 -56.04 46.46
C ASN A 7 1.62 -55.62 47.38
N SER A 8 0.68 -54.87 46.80
CA SER A 8 -0.69 -55.38 46.60
C SER A 8 -1.50 -54.52 45.61
N ASN A 9 -1.86 -55.11 44.48
CA ASN A 9 -3.12 -54.88 43.75
C ASN A 9 -3.91 -56.20 43.90
N PRO A 10 -5.25 -56.22 43.99
CA PRO A 10 -6.14 -55.79 42.90
C PRO A 10 -7.37 -55.00 43.42
N VAL A 11 -8.19 -54.35 42.59
CA VAL A 11 -9.39 -54.93 41.98
C VAL A 11 -9.89 -53.99 40.90
N MET A 12 -10.11 -54.55 39.71
CA MET A 12 -10.86 -53.93 38.61
C MET A 12 -12.32 -53.71 39.03
N GLY A 13 -12.76 -52.44 39.00
CA GLY A 13 -14.16 -52.05 39.06
C GLY A 13 -14.45 -51.05 37.95
N ASN A 14 -15.23 -51.47 36.95
CA ASN A 14 -15.65 -50.71 35.80
C ASN A 14 -16.16 -49.30 36.16
N LYS A 15 -15.45 -48.27 35.72
CA LYS A 15 -15.99 -46.91 35.46
C LYS A 15 -15.55 -46.41 34.08
N LYS A 16 -15.82 -47.22 33.04
CA LYS A 16 -15.94 -46.73 31.66
C LYS A 16 -17.34 -46.13 31.49
N GLU A 17 -17.60 -44.94 32.07
CA GLU A 17 -18.76 -44.12 31.69
C GLU A 17 -18.84 -42.74 32.37
N PHE A 18 -17.72 -42.10 32.73
CA PHE A 18 -17.80 -40.73 33.27
C PHE A 18 -16.67 -39.78 32.88
N CYS A 19 -15.83 -40.15 31.90
CA CYS A 19 -14.68 -39.34 31.48
C CYS A 19 -14.67 -39.01 29.98
N VAL A 20 -15.84 -38.86 29.35
CA VAL A 20 -15.97 -38.47 27.92
C VAL A 20 -16.65 -37.10 27.73
N ARG A 21 -17.21 -36.49 28.78
CA ARG A 21 -17.91 -35.19 28.68
C ARG A 21 -17.12 -33.96 29.13
N LYS A 22 -15.88 -34.11 29.62
CA LYS A 22 -15.00 -32.96 29.95
C LYS A 22 -13.74 -32.84 29.09
N LEU A 23 -13.46 -33.82 28.22
CA LEU A 23 -12.37 -33.74 27.24
C LEU A 23 -12.82 -33.21 25.87
N ALA A 24 -14.14 -33.21 25.58
CA ALA A 24 -14.70 -32.67 24.34
C ALA A 24 -14.89 -31.15 24.34
N LEU A 25 -14.80 -30.48 25.50
CA LEU A 25 -14.94 -29.03 25.62
C LEU A 25 -13.59 -28.29 25.61
N ALA A 26 -12.48 -29.00 25.78
CA ALA A 26 -11.12 -28.44 25.73
C ALA A 26 -10.41 -28.67 24.38
N MET A 27 -10.98 -29.46 23.47
CA MET A 27 -10.48 -29.64 22.09
C MET A 27 -11.25 -28.83 21.04
N GLY A 28 -12.24 -28.03 21.45
CA GLY A 28 -13.04 -27.16 20.56
C GLY A 28 -12.61 -25.69 20.51
N ILE A 29 -11.59 -25.29 21.28
CA ILE A 29 -11.12 -23.88 21.35
C ILE A 29 -9.68 -23.73 20.85
N SER A 30 -8.92 -24.82 20.70
CA SER A 30 -7.51 -24.77 20.22
C SER A 30 -7.33 -25.08 18.73
N ALA A 31 -8.40 -25.20 17.95
CA ALA A 31 -8.33 -25.41 16.49
C ALA A 31 -8.86 -24.22 15.67
N ALA A 32 -9.24 -23.12 16.31
CA ALA A 32 -9.79 -21.92 15.64
C ALA A 32 -8.78 -20.77 15.46
N PHE A 33 -7.50 -20.96 15.82
CA PHE A 33 -6.47 -19.90 15.75
C PHE A 33 -5.28 -20.21 14.82
N LEU A 34 -5.33 -21.29 14.02
CA LEU A 34 -4.20 -21.69 13.16
C LEU A 34 -4.59 -21.96 11.69
N ALA A 35 -5.57 -21.23 11.17
CA ALA A 35 -5.83 -21.20 9.74
C ALA A 35 -6.45 -19.85 9.33
N PHE A 36 -5.83 -18.75 9.72
CA PHE A 36 -5.80 -17.62 8.80
C PHE A 36 -4.69 -17.97 7.81
N PRO A 37 -4.96 -18.29 6.53
CA PRO A 37 -4.00 -17.84 5.55
C PRO A 37 -3.87 -16.35 5.82
N ALA A 38 -2.66 -15.87 6.05
CA ALA A 38 -2.39 -14.46 5.96
C ALA A 38 -2.95 -14.05 4.60
N VAL A 39 -4.14 -13.44 4.61
CA VAL A 39 -4.55 -12.56 3.56
C VAL A 39 -3.61 -11.40 3.76
N ALA A 40 -2.40 -11.55 3.20
CA ALA A 40 -1.61 -10.42 2.80
C ALA A 40 -2.61 -9.53 2.08
N SER A 41 -2.87 -8.35 2.65
CA SER A 41 -3.75 -7.37 2.06
C SER A 41 -3.25 -7.09 0.64
N THR A 42 -3.87 -7.76 -0.33
CA THR A 42 -3.81 -7.41 -1.75
C THR A 42 -4.89 -6.38 -2.09
N ALA A 43 -5.42 -5.68 -1.07
CA ALA A 43 -5.74 -4.28 -1.28
C ALA A 43 -4.42 -3.64 -1.72
N SER A 44 -4.35 -3.18 -2.98
CA SER A 44 -3.48 -2.06 -3.28
C SER A 44 -3.59 -1.08 -2.12
N ASP A 45 -2.49 -0.64 -1.52
CA ASP A 45 -2.53 0.53 -0.64
C ASP A 45 -3.07 1.68 -1.50
N GLU A 46 -4.39 1.83 -1.56
CA GLU A 46 -5.03 2.84 -2.37
C GLU A 46 -4.77 4.18 -1.69
N ASN A 47 -4.37 5.17 -2.46
CA ASN A 47 -4.03 6.51 -1.96
C ASN A 47 -2.86 6.53 -0.95
N ARG A 48 -1.66 6.07 -1.36
CA ARG A 48 -0.44 6.10 -0.55
C ARG A 48 -0.01 7.53 -0.24
N THR A 49 0.55 7.74 0.95
CA THR A 49 1.29 8.95 1.29
C THR A 49 2.75 8.58 1.54
N ILE A 50 3.64 9.14 0.74
CA ILE A 50 5.06 8.81 0.74
C ILE A 50 5.89 10.07 1.04
N ALA A 51 6.97 9.95 1.81
CA ALA A 51 7.91 11.06 2.01
C ALA A 51 9.36 10.59 1.80
N TYR A 52 10.12 11.32 1.00
CA TYR A 52 11.57 11.23 1.07
C TYR A 52 12.03 11.76 2.43
N VAL A 53 13.10 11.17 2.95
CA VAL A 53 13.68 11.53 4.25
C VAL A 53 15.18 11.68 4.08
N THR A 54 15.68 12.87 4.35
CA THR A 54 17.11 13.17 4.33
C THR A 54 17.66 13.24 5.75
N SER A 55 18.81 12.61 6.00
CA SER A 55 19.52 12.72 7.27
C SER A 55 19.99 14.15 7.53
N TRP A 56 20.39 14.86 6.47
CA TRP A 56 20.71 16.27 6.52
C TRP A 56 19.40 17.07 6.57
N GLY A 57 19.25 17.91 7.58
CA GLY A 57 18.06 18.72 7.80
C GLY A 57 17.30 18.40 9.10
N PHE A 58 17.64 17.31 9.77
CA PHE A 58 17.22 17.09 11.15
C PHE A 58 18.08 17.90 12.11
N THR A 59 17.42 18.78 12.87
CA THR A 59 18.04 19.55 13.96
C THR A 59 17.82 18.90 15.33
N ASP A 60 16.82 18.02 15.43
CA ASP A 60 16.48 17.29 16.65
C ASP A 60 17.43 16.10 16.88
N ALA A 61 17.76 15.84 18.15
CA ALA A 61 18.62 14.72 18.51
C ALA A 61 17.97 13.36 18.23
N ASP A 62 16.64 13.27 18.36
CA ASP A 62 15.82 12.13 17.95
C ASP A 62 14.53 12.67 17.29
N PRO A 63 14.42 12.62 15.94
CA PRO A 63 13.24 13.10 15.23
C PRO A 63 12.08 12.10 15.21
N ALA A 64 12.25 10.89 15.76
CA ALA A 64 11.24 9.83 15.67
C ALA A 64 9.87 10.21 16.25
N PRO A 65 9.76 10.92 17.42
CA PRO A 65 8.46 11.34 17.93
C PRO A 65 7.71 12.28 16.97
N ILE A 66 8.44 13.14 16.25
CA ILE A 66 7.84 14.06 15.26
C ILE A 66 7.41 13.28 14.02
N LEU A 67 8.24 12.36 13.53
CA LEU A 67 7.88 11.50 12.40
C LEU A 67 6.68 10.60 12.72
N ALA A 68 6.55 10.15 13.98
CA ALA A 68 5.41 9.35 14.45
C ALA A 68 4.08 10.10 14.32
N GLU A 69 4.07 11.44 14.39
CA GLU A 69 2.86 12.26 14.19
C GLU A 69 2.43 12.36 12.71
N SER A 70 3.29 11.98 11.77
CA SER A 70 2.96 12.01 10.35
C SER A 70 2.04 10.87 9.93
N LYS A 71 1.12 11.17 9.02
CA LYS A 71 0.21 10.22 8.33
C LYS A 71 0.85 9.65 7.05
N VAL A 72 2.18 9.55 7.04
CA VAL A 72 2.95 8.99 5.93
C VAL A 72 2.99 7.47 6.08
N ASP A 73 2.66 6.76 5.01
CA ASP A 73 2.65 5.30 4.96
C ASP A 73 4.02 4.73 4.63
N THR A 74 4.80 5.44 3.80
CA THR A 74 6.10 4.99 3.29
C THR A 74 7.15 6.09 3.35
N TYR A 75 8.34 5.77 3.87
CA TYR A 75 9.47 6.68 3.98
C TYR A 75 10.61 6.19 3.09
N LEU A 76 11.17 7.10 2.28
CA LEU A 76 12.27 6.81 1.37
C LEU A 76 13.57 7.43 1.92
N LEU A 77 14.43 6.59 2.50
CA LEU A 77 15.71 7.03 3.07
C LEU A 77 16.64 7.47 1.95
N SER A 78 16.96 8.76 1.93
CA SER A 78 17.65 9.44 0.84
C SER A 78 19.08 9.79 1.24
N PHE A 79 20.12 9.46 0.48
CA PHE A 79 20.15 8.55 -0.67
C PHE A 79 21.15 7.43 -0.45
N ALA A 80 20.97 6.33 -1.16
CA ALA A 80 21.91 5.23 -1.27
C ALA A 80 22.49 5.14 -2.68
N ARG A 81 23.65 4.50 -2.79
CA ARG A 81 24.32 4.19 -4.07
C ARG A 81 25.06 2.87 -4.00
N TRP A 82 25.46 2.37 -5.15
CA TRP A 82 26.44 1.28 -5.28
C TRP A 82 27.65 1.69 -6.11
N ASP A 83 28.76 0.98 -5.91
CA ASP A 83 29.94 1.08 -6.75
C ASP A 83 30.00 -0.03 -7.83
N ALA A 84 31.12 -0.09 -8.57
CA ALA A 84 31.35 -1.08 -9.63
C ALA A 84 31.43 -2.54 -9.14
N GLN A 85 31.58 -2.76 -7.83
CA GLN A 85 31.60 -4.06 -7.18
C GLN A 85 30.24 -4.41 -6.55
N GLY A 86 29.28 -3.48 -6.58
CA GLY A 86 27.99 -3.62 -5.91
C GLY A 86 28.04 -3.32 -4.42
N ASN A 87 29.10 -2.70 -3.90
CA ASN A 87 29.12 -2.28 -2.49
C ASN A 87 28.18 -1.10 -2.29
N ILE A 88 27.30 -1.19 -1.29
CA ILE A 88 26.29 -0.16 -1.00
C ILE A 88 26.82 0.83 0.03
N THR A 89 26.61 2.12 -0.22
CA THR A 89 26.82 3.21 0.75
C THR A 89 25.61 4.14 0.76
N SER A 90 25.40 4.89 1.84
CA SER A 90 24.30 5.85 1.95
C SER A 90 24.77 7.19 2.50
N SER A 91 24.04 8.25 2.18
CA SER A 91 24.29 9.60 2.68
C SER A 91 24.17 9.64 4.20
N ASP A 92 25.17 10.25 4.86
CA ASP A 92 25.36 10.26 6.32
C ASP A 92 25.12 8.90 7.01
N ASP A 93 25.35 7.80 6.28
CA ASP A 93 25.14 6.44 6.75
C ASP A 93 23.69 6.15 7.23
N ILE A 94 22.68 6.89 6.72
CA ILE A 94 21.28 6.76 7.18
C ILE A 94 20.71 5.35 7.02
N ALA A 95 21.14 4.61 5.99
CA ALA A 95 20.73 3.23 5.71
C ALA A 95 21.82 2.20 6.05
N THR A 96 22.82 2.58 6.86
CA THR A 96 23.89 1.69 7.34
C THR A 96 23.61 1.31 8.80
N PRO A 97 23.66 0.01 9.20
CA PRO A 97 23.54 -0.36 10.61
C PRO A 97 24.61 0.32 11.45
N MET A 98 24.19 1.07 12.46
CA MET A 98 25.14 1.84 13.25
C MET A 98 25.84 1.01 14.34
N PRO A 99 27.16 1.21 14.52
CA PRO A 99 27.87 0.68 15.67
C PRO A 99 27.24 1.17 16.98
N TYR A 100 27.27 0.31 17.98
CA TYR A 100 26.80 0.66 19.31
C TYR A 100 27.72 1.69 19.98
N ASP A 101 27.13 2.79 20.44
CA ASP A 101 27.73 3.73 21.37
C ASP A 101 26.68 4.09 22.46
N PRO A 102 27.00 3.88 23.76
CA PRO A 102 26.05 4.13 24.85
C PRO A 102 25.58 5.58 24.95
N TRP A 103 26.40 6.54 24.52
CA TRP A 103 26.20 7.96 24.74
C TRP A 103 25.72 8.71 23.50
N TRP A 104 25.93 8.16 22.31
CA TRP A 104 25.59 8.86 21.08
C TRP A 104 25.21 7.90 19.95
N ILE A 105 24.07 8.15 19.32
CA ILE A 105 23.61 7.49 18.10
C ILE A 105 23.12 8.64 17.22
N ALA A 106 23.49 8.66 15.94
CA ALA A 106 23.08 9.69 14.99
C ALA A 106 21.54 9.82 14.90
N GLY A 107 21.05 11.06 14.96
CA GLY A 107 19.62 11.36 14.98
C GLY A 107 18.86 10.86 13.75
N GLY A 108 19.45 10.93 12.56
CA GLY A 108 18.84 10.38 11.34
C GLY A 108 18.58 8.88 11.42
N TYR A 109 19.50 8.12 12.01
CA TYR A 109 19.33 6.68 12.25
C TYR A 109 18.27 6.39 13.31
N LEU A 110 18.29 7.13 14.44
CA LEU A 110 17.27 7.01 15.49
C LEU A 110 15.87 7.29 14.94
N GLY A 111 15.73 8.36 14.16
CA GLY A 111 14.48 8.82 13.59
C GLY A 111 13.65 7.72 12.94
N TRP A 112 14.22 7.05 11.95
CA TRP A 112 13.50 6.03 11.21
C TRP A 112 13.47 4.69 11.96
N THR A 113 14.53 4.31 12.68
CA THR A 113 14.57 3.01 13.37
C THR A 113 13.61 2.95 14.55
N HIS A 114 13.51 4.01 15.34
CA HIS A 114 12.51 4.14 16.40
C HIS A 114 11.10 4.16 15.81
N MET A 115 10.87 4.97 14.78
CA MET A 115 9.56 5.07 14.14
C MET A 115 9.12 3.72 13.59
N LYS A 116 9.96 3.00 12.84
CA LYS A 116 9.62 1.65 12.32
C LYS A 116 9.41 0.63 13.43
N TYR A 117 10.16 0.72 14.52
CA TYR A 117 10.02 -0.19 15.65
C TYR A 117 8.68 -0.01 16.37
N ASP A 118 8.26 1.24 16.57
CA ASP A 118 7.01 1.59 17.24
C ASP A 118 5.79 1.51 16.31
N HIS A 119 6.00 1.66 15.00
CA HIS A 119 5.00 1.63 13.93
C HIS A 119 5.38 0.63 12.82
N PRO A 120 5.31 -0.69 13.08
CA PRO A 120 5.73 -1.71 12.13
C PRO A 120 4.92 -1.71 10.83
N GLU A 121 3.72 -1.13 10.82
CA GLU A 121 2.87 -0.94 9.65
C GLU A 121 3.43 0.05 8.62
N ARG A 122 4.28 0.99 9.06
CA ARG A 122 4.90 1.99 8.17
C ARG A 122 6.07 1.38 7.41
N LYS A 123 6.18 1.68 6.13
CA LYS A 123 7.19 1.11 5.25
C LYS A 123 8.43 2.00 5.20
N ILE A 124 9.62 1.41 5.29
CA ILE A 124 10.90 2.10 5.11
C ILE A 124 11.60 1.50 3.89
N LEU A 125 11.84 2.32 2.87
CA LEU A 125 12.61 1.93 1.70
C LEU A 125 13.92 2.73 1.67
N ALA A 126 14.97 2.14 1.09
CA ALA A 126 16.15 2.90 0.72
C ALA A 126 16.00 3.43 -0.71
N ALA A 127 16.14 4.75 -0.91
CA ALA A 127 16.13 5.37 -2.23
C ALA A 127 17.52 5.37 -2.84
N PHE A 128 17.68 4.72 -3.99
CA PHE A 128 18.93 4.55 -4.70
C PHE A 128 19.03 5.52 -5.86
N GLY A 129 20.08 6.33 -5.88
CA GLY A 129 20.35 7.31 -6.94
C GLY A 129 19.97 8.73 -6.56
N GLY A 130 19.03 9.30 -7.31
CA GLY A 130 18.84 10.74 -7.41
C GLY A 130 20.02 11.41 -8.14
N GLN A 131 19.87 12.70 -8.43
CA GLN A 131 20.90 13.48 -9.13
C GLN A 131 22.28 13.43 -8.43
N THR A 132 22.29 13.24 -7.10
CA THR A 132 23.53 13.18 -6.30
C THR A 132 24.39 11.95 -6.63
N TYR A 133 23.78 10.82 -6.97
CA TYR A 133 24.48 9.56 -7.20
C TYR A 133 24.20 8.98 -8.59
N GLU A 134 23.90 9.82 -9.58
CA GLU A 134 23.59 9.40 -10.95
C GLU A 134 24.69 8.54 -11.61
N ASP A 135 25.94 8.62 -11.14
CA ASP A 135 27.07 7.87 -11.66
C ASP A 135 26.94 6.35 -11.44
N MET A 136 26.20 5.93 -10.41
CA MET A 136 26.00 4.53 -10.05
C MET A 136 25.29 3.73 -11.15
N TRP A 137 24.46 4.39 -11.96
CA TRP A 137 23.70 3.74 -13.04
C TRP A 137 24.63 3.13 -14.10
N SER A 138 25.82 3.70 -14.28
CA SER A 138 26.83 3.19 -15.22
C SER A 138 27.38 1.81 -14.85
N TYR A 139 27.27 1.42 -13.57
CA TYR A 139 27.76 0.13 -13.08
C TYR A 139 26.81 -1.05 -13.33
N MET A 140 25.67 -0.83 -14.00
CA MET A 140 24.73 -1.90 -14.37
C MET A 140 24.98 -2.50 -15.77
N ASP A 141 26.09 -2.15 -16.43
CA ASP A 141 26.35 -2.40 -17.84
C ASP A 141 26.55 -3.88 -18.21
N THR A 142 27.12 -4.71 -17.32
CA THR A 142 27.32 -6.15 -17.57
C THR A 142 26.40 -7.05 -16.73
N PRO A 143 26.10 -8.28 -17.19
CA PRO A 143 25.34 -9.26 -16.40
C PRO A 143 25.95 -9.55 -15.03
N GLU A 144 27.27 -9.65 -14.94
CA GLU A 144 27.99 -9.96 -13.70
C GLU A 144 27.86 -8.83 -12.69
N ARG A 145 27.95 -7.57 -13.14
CA ARG A 145 27.76 -6.42 -12.26
C ARG A 145 26.31 -6.31 -11.79
N ARG A 146 25.33 -6.54 -12.67
CA ARG A 146 23.92 -6.59 -12.27
C ARG A 146 23.65 -7.68 -11.23
N GLU A 147 24.28 -8.85 -11.36
CA GLU A 147 24.16 -9.92 -10.36
C GLU A 147 24.76 -9.48 -9.02
N ALA A 148 25.96 -8.89 -9.01
CA ALA A 148 26.59 -8.41 -7.78
C ALA A 148 25.72 -7.35 -7.07
N ILE A 149 25.20 -6.38 -7.84
CA ILE A 149 24.30 -5.34 -7.32
C ILE A 149 23.01 -5.96 -6.77
N ALA A 150 22.38 -6.88 -7.51
CA ALA A 150 21.14 -7.54 -7.07
C ALA A 150 21.34 -8.33 -5.76
N GLN A 151 22.47 -9.03 -5.62
CA GLN A 151 22.82 -9.75 -4.39
C GLN A 151 23.02 -8.80 -3.22
N SER A 152 23.75 -7.70 -3.42
CA SER A 152 23.95 -6.68 -2.38
C SER A 152 22.65 -6.02 -1.94
N LEU A 153 21.75 -5.70 -2.87
CA LEU A 153 20.42 -5.17 -2.56
C LEU A 153 19.57 -6.17 -1.79
N ALA A 154 19.62 -7.46 -2.17
CA ALA A 154 18.90 -8.51 -1.46
C ALA A 154 19.46 -8.74 -0.04
N GLU A 155 20.77 -8.60 0.15
CA GLU A 155 21.42 -8.70 1.47
C GLU A 155 21.09 -7.49 2.35
N LEU A 156 21.08 -6.28 1.78
CA LEU A 156 20.65 -5.07 2.47
C LEU A 156 19.24 -5.25 3.07
N LEU A 157 18.30 -5.80 2.29
CA LEU A 157 16.92 -6.03 2.74
C LEU A 157 16.77 -7.13 3.80
N LYS A 158 17.81 -7.95 4.02
CA LYS A 158 17.89 -8.98 5.07
C LYS A 158 18.70 -8.51 6.28
N THR A 159 19.35 -7.37 6.18
CA THR A 159 20.22 -6.85 7.24
C THR A 159 19.37 -6.33 8.41
N PRO A 160 19.61 -6.80 9.64
CA PRO A 160 18.95 -6.26 10.82
C PRO A 160 19.56 -4.91 11.20
N TYR A 161 18.70 -3.95 11.50
CA TYR A 161 19.07 -2.63 11.99
C TYR A 161 18.76 -2.56 13.49
N PRO A 162 19.78 -2.54 14.37
CA PRO A 162 19.55 -2.44 15.81
C PRO A 162 18.82 -1.16 16.17
N VAL A 163 17.80 -1.28 17.03
CA VAL A 163 17.06 -0.15 17.58
C VAL A 163 17.64 0.16 18.95
N TYR A 164 18.22 1.36 19.11
CA TYR A 164 18.90 1.76 20.34
C TYR A 164 18.09 2.80 21.10
N LYS A 165 17.51 2.44 22.25
CA LYS A 165 16.69 3.34 23.08
C LYS A 165 17.32 3.57 24.46
N ARG A 166 17.06 4.75 25.04
CA ARG A 166 17.36 5.04 26.46
C ARG A 166 16.13 4.83 27.31
N GLY A 167 16.34 4.59 28.60
CA GLY A 167 15.29 4.43 29.59
C GLY A 167 14.46 3.15 29.44
N LEU A 168 15.00 2.14 28.75
CA LEU A 168 14.33 0.83 28.61
C LEU A 168 14.18 0.17 29.98
N LYS A 169 13.08 -0.56 30.18
CA LYS A 169 13.00 -1.53 31.28
C LYS A 169 13.93 -2.70 30.97
N GLU A 170 14.45 -3.39 32.00
CA GLU A 170 15.28 -4.59 31.80
C GLU A 170 14.59 -5.66 30.93
N SER A 171 13.26 -5.78 31.03
CA SER A 171 12.46 -6.69 30.20
C SER A 171 12.31 -6.27 28.73
N GLU A 172 12.65 -5.03 28.40
CA GLU A 172 12.57 -4.45 27.05
C GLU A 172 13.93 -4.47 26.33
N ILE A 173 14.99 -4.97 27.00
CA ILE A 173 16.32 -5.12 26.41
C ILE A 173 16.35 -6.41 25.58
N ASP A 174 16.68 -6.28 24.31
CA ASP A 174 16.88 -7.40 23.39
C ASP A 174 18.31 -7.93 23.49
N GLY A 175 18.46 -9.11 24.09
CA GLY A 175 19.73 -9.79 24.26
C GLY A 175 20.48 -9.37 25.53
N ASP A 176 21.81 -9.49 25.50
CA ASP A 176 22.65 -9.12 26.63
C ASP A 176 22.73 -7.60 26.80
N CYS A 177 22.79 -7.14 28.04
CA CYS A 177 23.03 -5.74 28.34
C CYS A 177 24.34 -5.26 27.70
N GLN A 178 24.26 -4.18 26.92
CA GLN A 178 25.39 -3.67 26.15
C GLN A 178 26.26 -2.71 26.97
N PHE A 179 25.77 -2.21 28.11
CA PHE A 179 26.56 -1.39 29.03
C PHE A 179 26.12 -1.53 30.48
N TRP A 180 27.07 -1.85 31.35
CA TRP A 180 26.81 -2.21 32.74
C TRP A 180 27.19 -1.08 33.71
N ASN A 181 26.40 -0.92 34.76
CA ASN A 181 26.76 -0.11 35.92
C ASN A 181 27.84 -0.81 36.75
N TRP A 182 28.57 -0.04 37.57
CA TRP A 182 29.60 -0.55 38.47
C TRP A 182 29.06 -1.58 39.49
N ASN A 183 27.77 -1.53 39.81
CA ASN A 183 27.10 -2.44 40.73
C ASN A 183 26.66 -3.76 40.04
N GLY A 184 26.97 -3.94 38.76
CA GLY A 184 26.60 -5.13 37.99
C GLY A 184 25.16 -5.14 37.47
N SER A 185 24.39 -4.06 37.63
CA SER A 185 23.08 -3.88 36.97
C SER A 185 23.25 -3.36 35.55
N CYS A 186 22.29 -3.61 34.67
CA CYS A 186 22.31 -3.00 33.34
C CYS A 186 22.08 -1.49 33.44
N ASN A 187 22.85 -0.69 32.71
CA ASN A 187 22.65 0.75 32.69
C ASN A 187 21.60 1.12 31.65
N THR A 188 20.37 1.37 32.09
CA THR A 188 19.26 1.75 31.22
C THR A 188 19.20 3.24 30.92
N ASP A 189 20.00 4.08 31.58
CA ASP A 189 20.04 5.53 31.32
C ASP A 189 20.76 5.87 30.00
N VAL A 190 21.57 4.92 29.51
CA VAL A 190 22.27 4.97 28.22
C VAL A 190 21.51 4.19 27.16
N TYR A 191 21.95 4.30 25.90
CA TYR A 191 21.39 3.49 24.83
C TYR A 191 21.57 2.00 25.14
N GLN A 192 20.50 1.24 24.96
CA GLN A 192 20.47 -0.22 24.98
C GLN A 192 19.69 -0.70 23.77
N LYS A 193 19.96 -1.92 23.33
CA LYS A 193 19.22 -2.52 22.21
C LYS A 193 17.80 -2.89 22.64
N ALA A 194 16.79 -2.32 22.01
CA ALA A 194 15.38 -2.67 22.20
C ALA A 194 14.93 -3.81 21.27
N GLY A 195 15.60 -3.97 20.13
CA GLY A 195 15.23 -4.94 19.11
C GLY A 195 15.94 -4.66 17.80
N SER A 196 15.37 -5.13 16.69
CA SER A 196 15.87 -4.84 15.35
C SER A 196 14.73 -4.65 14.37
N VAL A 197 14.94 -3.75 13.42
CA VAL A 197 14.03 -3.50 12.29
C VAL A 197 14.73 -3.84 10.98
N TYR A 198 13.98 -3.89 9.89
CA TYR A 198 14.47 -4.20 8.56
C TYR A 198 13.89 -3.19 7.58
N LEU A 199 14.62 -2.91 6.50
CA LEU A 199 14.06 -2.19 5.36
C LEU A 199 12.98 -3.04 4.71
N ASP A 200 11.88 -2.41 4.32
CA ASP A 200 10.73 -3.04 3.67
C ASP A 200 10.89 -3.09 2.15
N GLY A 201 11.83 -2.34 1.58
CA GLY A 201 12.06 -2.33 0.15
C GLY A 201 13.12 -1.35 -0.33
N ILE A 202 13.12 -1.11 -1.64
CA ILE A 202 13.96 -0.10 -2.29
C ILE A 202 13.15 0.74 -3.27
N ASP A 203 13.60 1.97 -3.46
CA ASP A 203 13.19 2.82 -4.57
C ASP A 203 14.37 3.01 -5.51
N PHE A 204 14.17 2.82 -6.81
CA PHE A 204 15.14 3.23 -7.83
C PHE A 204 14.80 4.65 -8.26
N ASP A 205 15.53 5.64 -7.75
CA ASP A 205 15.38 7.04 -8.15
C ASP A 205 16.19 7.33 -9.42
N PHE A 206 15.67 6.79 -10.52
CA PHE A 206 16.34 6.66 -11.80
C PHE A 206 16.30 7.95 -12.60
N GLU A 207 17.24 8.82 -12.25
CA GLU A 207 17.54 10.06 -12.94
C GLU A 207 19.06 10.31 -13.08
N LYS A 208 19.40 11.10 -14.09
CA LYS A 208 20.72 11.64 -14.41
C LYS A 208 20.63 12.89 -15.28
N VAL A 209 21.68 13.70 -15.33
CA VAL A 209 21.75 14.92 -16.16
C VAL A 209 21.74 14.62 -17.66
N ALA A 210 22.41 13.55 -18.09
CA ALA A 210 22.38 13.13 -19.49
C ALA A 210 21.08 12.38 -19.84
N ARG A 211 20.70 12.33 -21.12
CA ARG A 211 19.59 11.48 -21.55
C ARG A 211 19.87 10.00 -21.22
N LEU A 212 18.91 9.31 -20.62
CA LEU A 212 18.93 7.87 -20.44
C LEU A 212 18.90 7.16 -21.79
N THR A 213 19.74 6.15 -21.92
CA THR A 213 19.82 5.32 -23.12
C THR A 213 18.86 4.14 -23.01
N GLU A 214 18.46 3.58 -24.16
CA GLU A 214 17.71 2.32 -24.20
C GLU A 214 18.43 1.19 -23.46
N LYS A 215 19.77 1.20 -23.50
CA LYS A 215 20.58 0.18 -22.83
C LYS A 215 20.53 0.31 -21.31
N GLU A 216 20.56 1.52 -20.77
CA GLU A 216 20.41 1.75 -19.33
C GLU A 216 19.02 1.34 -18.84
N ASN A 217 17.96 1.65 -19.61
CA ASN A 217 16.60 1.17 -19.33
C ASN A 217 16.53 -0.37 -19.31
N GLU A 218 17.14 -1.04 -20.29
CA GLU A 218 17.22 -2.51 -20.31
C GLU A 218 18.01 -3.05 -19.13
N ASN A 219 19.12 -2.42 -18.76
CA ASN A 219 19.95 -2.86 -17.65
C ASN A 219 19.22 -2.73 -16.30
N LEU A 220 18.49 -1.64 -16.08
CA LEU A 220 17.67 -1.47 -14.87
C LEU A 220 16.52 -2.48 -14.82
N LEU A 221 15.85 -2.74 -15.95
CA LEU A 221 14.81 -3.78 -16.03
C LEU A 221 15.37 -5.15 -15.62
N LEU A 222 16.53 -5.54 -16.18
CA LEU A 222 17.18 -6.82 -15.87
C LEU A 222 17.63 -6.89 -14.41
N LEU A 223 18.15 -5.78 -13.86
CA LEU A 223 18.53 -5.71 -12.45
C LEU A 223 17.31 -5.88 -11.54
N ALA A 224 16.23 -5.14 -11.78
CA ALA A 224 15.02 -5.19 -10.98
C ALA A 224 14.34 -6.58 -11.06
N GLN A 225 14.33 -7.21 -12.24
CA GLN A 225 13.85 -8.59 -12.41
C GLN A 225 14.65 -9.55 -11.53
N ARG A 226 15.98 -9.45 -11.61
CA ARG A 226 16.86 -10.30 -10.82
C ARG A 226 16.69 -10.09 -9.32
N LEU A 227 16.57 -8.85 -8.89
CA LEU A 227 16.30 -8.54 -7.49
C LEU A 227 14.96 -9.15 -7.03
N ARG A 228 13.90 -9.01 -7.83
CA ARG A 228 12.58 -9.57 -7.53
C ARG A 228 12.63 -11.09 -7.35
N GLU A 229 13.44 -11.80 -8.13
CA GLU A 229 13.68 -13.25 -7.94
C GLU A 229 14.34 -13.57 -6.59
N LEU A 230 15.23 -12.71 -6.11
CA LEU A 230 15.99 -12.92 -4.86
C LEU A 230 15.18 -12.60 -3.59
N ILE A 231 14.26 -11.64 -3.68
CA ILE A 231 13.54 -11.11 -2.50
C ILE A 231 12.05 -11.46 -2.49
N GLY A 232 11.48 -11.94 -3.59
CA GLY A 232 10.07 -12.25 -3.71
C GLY A 232 9.17 -11.00 -3.74
N LYS A 233 7.88 -11.20 -3.44
CA LYS A 233 6.85 -10.14 -3.45
C LYS A 233 6.60 -9.50 -2.08
N ASP A 234 7.24 -10.01 -1.03
CA ASP A 234 7.06 -9.50 0.34
C ASP A 234 7.80 -8.17 0.56
N LYS A 235 8.76 -7.85 -0.30
CA LYS A 235 9.52 -6.60 -0.29
C LYS A 235 9.04 -5.67 -1.39
N VAL A 236 9.02 -4.38 -1.09
CA VAL A 236 8.60 -3.35 -2.04
C VAL A 236 9.76 -3.00 -2.98
N ILE A 237 9.45 -2.83 -4.26
CA ILE A 237 10.34 -2.21 -5.24
C ILE A 237 9.55 -1.12 -5.97
N SER A 238 10.00 0.12 -5.88
CA SER A 238 9.44 1.26 -6.62
C SER A 238 10.43 1.85 -7.61
N LEU A 239 9.90 2.62 -8.55
CA LEU A 239 10.66 3.39 -9.53
C LEU A 239 10.25 4.85 -9.46
N THR A 240 11.20 5.73 -9.19
CA THR A 240 11.05 7.18 -9.31
C THR A 240 11.79 7.65 -10.55
N THR A 241 11.16 8.50 -11.37
CA THR A 241 11.80 9.02 -12.59
C THR A 241 11.16 10.33 -13.08
N TYR A 242 11.73 10.92 -14.13
CA TYR A 242 11.56 12.30 -14.56
C TYR A 242 10.10 12.75 -14.77
N HIS A 243 9.80 14.03 -14.51
CA HIS A 243 8.51 14.65 -14.83
C HIS A 243 8.03 14.40 -16.27
N VAL A 244 8.96 14.39 -17.25
CA VAL A 244 8.67 14.18 -18.69
C VAL A 244 9.01 12.78 -19.20
N GLY A 245 9.40 11.87 -18.32
CA GLY A 245 9.93 10.56 -18.70
C GLY A 245 8.96 9.71 -19.54
N ALA A 246 7.65 9.87 -19.31
CA ALA A 246 6.59 9.20 -20.06
C ALA A 246 5.96 10.04 -21.18
N ASP A 247 6.41 11.29 -21.40
CA ASP A 247 5.90 12.08 -22.53
C ASP A 247 6.23 11.42 -23.88
N PRO A 248 5.46 11.66 -24.94
CA PRO A 248 5.86 11.30 -26.30
C PRO A 248 7.27 11.82 -26.62
N VAL A 249 8.10 11.00 -27.27
CA VAL A 249 9.47 11.40 -27.66
C VAL A 249 9.48 12.61 -28.58
N GLU A 250 8.40 12.81 -29.34
CA GLU A 250 8.19 13.94 -30.23
C GLU A 250 8.02 15.27 -29.49
N CYS A 251 7.73 15.27 -28.18
CA CYS A 251 7.62 16.49 -27.37
C CYS A 251 8.93 17.28 -27.24
N ALA A 252 10.06 16.65 -27.58
CA ALA A 252 11.34 17.35 -27.79
C ALA A 252 11.27 18.41 -28.91
N ASN A 253 10.34 18.25 -29.86
CA ASN A 253 10.04 19.27 -30.86
C ASN A 253 9.05 20.30 -30.29
N ASN A 254 9.46 21.58 -30.27
CA ASN A 254 8.65 22.67 -29.73
C ASN A 254 7.35 22.95 -30.51
N THR A 255 7.18 22.40 -31.71
CA THR A 255 5.91 22.48 -32.46
C THR A 255 4.88 21.43 -32.01
N VAL A 256 5.30 20.45 -31.21
CA VAL A 256 4.42 19.42 -30.63
C VAL A 256 4.01 19.86 -29.23
N VAL A 257 2.70 19.94 -29.01
CA VAL A 257 2.10 20.40 -27.75
C VAL A 257 1.07 19.43 -27.18
N ASP A 258 0.53 18.54 -28.02
CA ASP A 258 -0.46 17.56 -27.63
C ASP A 258 0.22 16.46 -26.80
N ASN A 259 -0.35 16.16 -25.62
CA ASN A 259 0.19 15.19 -24.67
C ASN A 259 1.63 15.48 -24.17
N CYS A 260 2.13 16.69 -24.33
CA CYS A 260 3.38 17.12 -23.73
C CYS A 260 3.11 17.79 -22.39
N SER A 261 3.73 17.26 -21.32
CA SER A 261 3.58 17.81 -19.98
C SER A 261 4.43 19.06 -19.75
N TYR A 262 5.56 19.17 -20.46
CA TYR A 262 6.45 20.32 -20.43
C TYR A 262 6.53 21.00 -21.81
N ILE A 263 6.00 22.23 -21.90
CA ILE A 263 5.79 22.95 -23.17
C ILE A 263 6.52 24.30 -23.27
N GLU A 264 7.56 24.49 -22.46
CA GLU A 264 8.38 25.71 -22.46
C GLU A 264 9.12 25.91 -23.81
N ASP A 265 9.58 27.14 -24.05
CA ASP A 265 10.30 27.51 -25.30
C ASP A 265 11.54 26.63 -25.53
N LYS A 266 12.26 26.32 -24.44
CA LYS A 266 13.33 25.33 -24.41
C LYS A 266 12.77 24.02 -23.88
N ARG A 267 12.68 23.01 -24.74
CA ARG A 267 12.18 21.68 -24.38
C ARG A 267 13.21 20.91 -23.55
N SER A 268 12.70 19.93 -22.81
CA SER A 268 13.54 19.01 -22.06
C SER A 268 14.16 18.00 -23.02
N ASP A 269 15.41 17.62 -22.79
CA ASP A 269 16.04 16.54 -23.56
C ASP A 269 15.61 15.14 -23.06
N HIS A 270 14.74 15.06 -22.04
CA HIS A 270 14.35 13.83 -21.35
C HIS A 270 12.98 13.26 -21.76
N HIS A 271 12.30 13.84 -22.76
CA HIS A 271 10.97 13.36 -23.17
C HIS A 271 11.00 11.88 -23.62
N GLY A 272 10.15 11.05 -23.00
CA GLY A 272 9.85 9.69 -23.41
C GLY A 272 10.95 8.66 -23.24
N GLU A 273 12.06 9.00 -22.58
CA GLU A 273 13.25 8.15 -22.53
C GLU A 273 13.09 6.90 -21.66
N VAL A 274 12.12 6.90 -20.73
CA VAL A 274 11.82 5.75 -19.86
C VAL A 274 10.57 4.98 -20.29
N LEU A 275 9.88 5.39 -21.35
CA LEU A 275 8.71 4.68 -21.87
C LEU A 275 8.96 3.16 -22.05
N PRO A 276 10.08 2.72 -22.66
CA PRO A 276 10.35 1.30 -22.82
C PRO A 276 10.50 0.55 -21.49
N LEU A 277 11.03 1.21 -20.45
CA LEU A 277 11.15 0.63 -19.11
C LEU A 277 9.76 0.53 -18.46
N LEU A 278 8.97 1.61 -18.48
CA LEU A 278 7.63 1.65 -17.89
C LEU A 278 6.72 0.55 -18.46
N GLU A 279 6.66 0.43 -19.78
CA GLU A 279 5.81 -0.57 -20.46
C GLU A 279 6.22 -2.01 -20.14
N LYS A 280 7.53 -2.27 -20.02
CA LYS A 280 8.08 -3.62 -19.78
C LYS A 280 8.13 -4.01 -18.30
N SER A 281 8.04 -3.05 -17.38
CA SER A 281 8.22 -3.26 -15.94
C SER A 281 6.94 -3.09 -15.11
N LYS A 282 5.78 -2.88 -15.74
CA LYS A 282 4.48 -2.68 -15.06
C LYS A 282 4.08 -3.73 -14.01
N ASP A 283 4.55 -4.97 -14.16
CA ASP A 283 4.27 -6.10 -13.24
C ASP A 283 5.42 -6.35 -12.25
N LEU A 284 6.51 -5.58 -12.36
CA LEU A 284 7.73 -5.73 -11.58
C LEU A 284 7.80 -4.77 -10.40
N PHE A 285 7.48 -3.50 -10.63
CA PHE A 285 7.42 -2.46 -9.61
C PHE A 285 6.03 -2.42 -8.97
N ASP A 286 6.02 -2.19 -7.66
CA ASP A 286 4.80 -2.10 -6.87
C ASP A 286 4.08 -0.76 -7.08
N PHE A 287 4.84 0.31 -7.30
CA PHE A 287 4.36 1.62 -7.71
C PHE A 287 5.46 2.44 -8.40
N PHE A 288 5.05 3.53 -9.04
CA PHE A 288 5.86 4.43 -9.83
C PHE A 288 5.67 5.87 -9.36
N ASN A 289 6.73 6.49 -8.86
CA ASN A 289 6.73 7.86 -8.42
C ASN A 289 7.06 8.80 -9.60
N VAL A 290 6.14 9.70 -9.91
CA VAL A 290 6.35 10.73 -10.94
C VAL A 290 6.86 11.99 -10.28
N MET A 291 8.09 12.41 -10.57
CA MET A 291 8.66 13.66 -10.04
C MET A 291 7.98 14.88 -10.67
N ALA A 292 6.72 15.15 -10.35
CA ALA A 292 5.90 16.23 -10.95
C ALA A 292 6.20 17.64 -10.38
N TYR A 293 7.48 17.89 -10.11
CA TYR A 293 8.10 19.13 -9.66
C TYR A 293 9.41 19.34 -10.44
N ASP A 294 10.15 20.42 -10.15
CA ASP A 294 11.36 20.80 -10.90
C ASP A 294 11.10 20.96 -12.41
N ALA A 295 9.94 21.54 -12.75
CA ALA A 295 9.47 21.71 -14.12
C ALA A 295 8.81 23.08 -14.37
N GLY A 296 8.87 23.99 -13.40
CA GLY A 296 8.27 25.33 -13.52
C GLY A 296 6.75 25.40 -13.27
N PRO A 297 6.20 26.62 -13.15
CA PRO A 297 4.79 26.85 -12.81
C PRO A 297 3.80 26.51 -13.93
N ASN A 298 4.26 26.44 -15.20
CA ASN A 298 3.40 26.09 -16.33
C ASN A 298 3.37 24.59 -16.60
N PHE A 299 4.06 23.78 -15.79
CA PHE A 299 4.13 22.34 -15.97
C PHE A 299 2.74 21.72 -15.88
N ARG A 300 2.36 20.95 -16.90
CA ARG A 300 1.08 20.26 -17.00
C ARG A 300 1.18 18.89 -16.33
N TRP A 301 1.32 18.90 -15.02
CA TRP A 301 1.53 17.69 -14.23
C TRP A 301 0.41 16.65 -14.40
N GLN A 302 -0.85 17.04 -14.65
CA GLN A 302 -1.91 16.07 -14.97
C GLN A 302 -1.61 15.30 -16.26
N VAL A 303 -1.05 15.96 -17.27
CA VAL A 303 -0.66 15.32 -18.54
C VAL A 303 0.47 14.33 -18.31
N ALA A 304 1.44 14.67 -17.45
CA ALA A 304 2.49 13.72 -17.06
C ALA A 304 1.88 12.48 -16.38
N MET A 305 1.00 12.68 -15.38
CA MET A 305 0.32 11.58 -14.70
C MET A 305 -0.46 10.68 -15.66
N GLU A 306 -1.19 11.26 -16.61
CA GLU A 306 -1.92 10.53 -17.66
C GLU A 306 -0.99 9.74 -18.60
N ASN A 307 0.16 10.32 -18.97
CA ASN A 307 1.15 9.66 -19.80
C ASN A 307 1.77 8.46 -19.08
N TYR A 308 2.14 8.61 -17.79
CA TYR A 308 2.61 7.51 -16.97
C TYR A 308 1.56 6.41 -16.81
N ALA A 309 0.32 6.78 -16.47
CA ALA A 309 -0.79 5.83 -16.35
C ALA A 309 -1.04 5.06 -17.65
N ARG A 310 -0.90 5.71 -18.81
CA ARG A 310 -1.03 5.08 -20.12
C ARG A 310 0.10 4.08 -20.40
N ALA A 311 1.34 4.45 -20.09
CA ALA A 311 2.50 3.58 -20.30
C ALA A 311 2.49 2.34 -19.39
N ILE A 312 2.08 2.52 -18.13
CA ILE A 312 2.02 1.45 -17.13
C ILE A 312 0.75 0.59 -17.32
N GLY A 313 -0.35 1.20 -17.75
CA GLY A 313 -1.66 0.56 -17.93
C GLY A 313 -2.48 0.44 -16.65
N ASP A 314 -1.99 0.98 -15.52
CA ASP A 314 -2.65 0.97 -14.22
C ASP A 314 -2.35 2.28 -13.47
N LYS A 315 -3.34 3.17 -13.41
CA LYS A 315 -3.21 4.48 -12.73
C LYS A 315 -3.04 4.36 -11.22
N SER A 316 -3.53 3.27 -10.61
CA SER A 316 -3.45 3.06 -9.15
C SER A 316 -2.02 2.78 -8.67
N LYS A 317 -1.10 2.53 -9.60
CA LYS A 317 0.34 2.40 -9.33
C LYS A 317 1.11 3.70 -9.53
N VAL A 318 0.50 4.75 -10.08
CA VAL A 318 1.18 6.01 -10.40
C VAL A 318 0.97 7.00 -9.25
N VAL A 319 2.07 7.44 -8.64
CA VAL A 319 2.09 8.29 -7.45
C VAL A 319 2.55 9.69 -7.85
N LEU A 320 1.77 10.70 -7.47
CA LEU A 320 2.03 12.10 -7.82
C LEU A 320 3.11 12.71 -6.92
N GLY A 321 4.22 13.17 -7.51
CA GLY A 321 5.25 13.90 -6.78
C GLY A 321 4.90 15.35 -6.52
N ALA A 322 5.19 15.81 -5.31
CA ALA A 322 5.13 17.20 -4.91
C ALA A 322 6.38 17.59 -4.14
N THR A 323 6.61 18.89 -4.02
CA THR A 323 7.66 19.46 -3.18
C THR A 323 7.09 20.53 -2.30
N ILE A 324 7.51 20.53 -1.03
CA ILE A 324 7.20 21.58 -0.05
C ILE A 324 8.36 22.60 0.05
N ASN A 325 9.35 22.46 -0.83
CA ASN A 325 10.57 23.24 -0.89
C ASN A 325 10.63 24.12 -2.14
N SER A 326 11.65 24.98 -2.19
CA SER A 326 12.08 25.61 -3.43
C SER A 326 12.47 24.53 -4.44
N GLN A 327 12.01 24.72 -5.67
CA GLN A 327 12.22 23.83 -6.81
C GLN A 327 12.67 24.63 -8.03
N TRP A 328 13.29 23.96 -8.99
CA TRP A 328 13.73 24.55 -10.24
C TRP A 328 12.53 24.95 -11.12
N GLY A 329 12.70 26.05 -11.84
CA GLY A 329 11.80 26.48 -12.91
C GLY A 329 12.57 27.14 -14.05
N PRO A 330 11.97 27.23 -15.25
CA PRO A 330 12.64 27.70 -16.46
C PRO A 330 13.06 29.19 -16.39
N VAL A 331 12.38 30.00 -15.57
CA VAL A 331 12.69 31.42 -15.34
C VAL A 331 13.56 31.59 -14.09
N SER A 332 13.09 31.04 -12.98
CA SER A 332 13.78 31.05 -11.69
C SER A 332 13.27 29.89 -10.84
N ASN A 333 13.97 29.62 -9.75
CA ASN A 333 13.41 28.78 -8.71
C ASN A 333 12.11 29.40 -8.16
N PHE A 334 11.19 28.55 -7.75
CA PHE A 334 9.93 28.93 -7.14
C PHE A 334 9.55 27.93 -6.05
N ILE A 335 8.54 28.28 -5.25
CA ILE A 335 7.97 27.42 -4.21
C ILE A 335 6.52 27.19 -4.59
N GLU A 336 6.08 25.94 -4.58
CA GLU A 336 4.67 25.64 -4.81
C GLU A 336 3.84 26.04 -3.60
N SER A 337 2.67 26.64 -3.82
CA SER A 337 1.84 27.09 -2.71
C SER A 337 1.22 25.90 -1.98
N LYS A 338 0.91 26.09 -0.70
CA LYS A 338 0.21 25.07 0.10
C LYS A 338 -1.12 24.69 -0.51
N GLU A 339 -1.90 25.68 -0.93
CA GLU A 339 -3.20 25.48 -1.57
C GLU A 339 -3.07 24.62 -2.84
N ASN A 340 -2.04 24.85 -3.66
CA ASN A 340 -1.80 24.05 -4.86
C ASN A 340 -1.40 22.62 -4.53
N ASN A 341 -0.54 22.41 -3.54
CA ASN A 341 -0.16 21.06 -3.11
C ASN A 341 -1.33 20.29 -2.49
N LEU A 342 -2.20 20.95 -1.71
CA LEU A 342 -3.45 20.34 -1.23
C LEU A 342 -4.37 19.96 -2.40
N ALA A 343 -4.57 20.85 -3.38
CA ALA A 343 -5.38 20.58 -4.55
C ALA A 343 -4.82 19.44 -5.42
N ARG A 344 -3.49 19.32 -5.53
CA ARG A 344 -2.81 18.21 -6.20
C ARG A 344 -3.07 16.88 -5.48
N ALA A 345 -2.96 16.86 -4.16
CA ALA A 345 -3.22 15.67 -3.34
C ALA A 345 -4.69 15.22 -3.41
N GLU A 346 -5.63 16.18 -3.37
CA GLU A 346 -7.06 15.93 -3.61
C GLU A 346 -7.32 15.39 -5.02
N TRP A 347 -6.75 16.02 -6.06
CA TRP A 347 -6.99 15.62 -7.44
C TRP A 347 -6.53 14.19 -7.72
N GLN A 348 -5.35 13.79 -7.24
CA GLN A 348 -4.85 12.46 -7.54
C GLN A 348 -5.76 11.39 -6.91
N ALA A 349 -6.24 11.64 -5.69
CA ALA A 349 -7.15 10.74 -4.99
C ALA A 349 -8.48 10.65 -5.75
N ALA A 350 -9.10 11.80 -6.05
CA ALA A 350 -10.36 11.90 -6.81
C ALA A 350 -10.31 11.21 -8.18
N ASN A 351 -9.12 11.12 -8.78
CA ASN A 351 -8.92 10.50 -10.09
C ASN A 351 -8.42 9.04 -10.00
N GLY A 352 -8.33 8.46 -8.80
CA GLY A 352 -7.98 7.06 -8.57
C GLY A 352 -6.51 6.74 -8.89
N TYR A 353 -5.61 7.69 -8.65
CA TYR A 353 -4.17 7.47 -8.70
C TYR A 353 -3.67 6.81 -7.41
N GLY A 354 -2.42 6.34 -7.43
CA GLY A 354 -1.84 5.53 -6.36
C GLY A 354 -1.49 6.27 -5.08
N GLY A 355 -1.70 7.59 -5.03
CA GLY A 355 -1.29 8.44 -3.91
C GLY A 355 -0.42 9.63 -4.35
N PHE A 356 0.25 10.22 -3.37
CA PHE A 356 1.25 11.25 -3.59
C PHE A 356 2.53 10.98 -2.78
N PHE A 357 3.63 11.55 -3.25
CA PHE A 357 4.88 11.60 -2.49
C PHE A 357 5.39 13.04 -2.36
N VAL A 358 6.17 13.30 -1.31
CA VAL A 358 6.78 14.61 -1.08
C VAL A 358 8.31 14.54 -1.04
N TRP A 359 8.94 15.48 -1.75
CA TRP A 359 10.32 15.88 -1.55
C TRP A 359 10.33 17.18 -0.71
N THR A 360 10.66 17.15 0.58
CA THR A 360 11.15 16.04 1.40
C THR A 360 10.96 16.36 2.89
N PHE A 361 11.07 15.36 3.77
CA PHE A 361 11.27 15.57 5.20
C PHE A 361 12.75 15.73 5.54
N GLY A 362 13.06 16.71 6.39
CA GLY A 362 14.43 17.06 6.77
C GLY A 362 14.93 18.24 5.95
N ALA A 363 15.54 17.97 4.79
CA ALA A 363 16.18 18.99 3.97
C ALA A 363 15.16 20.05 3.55
N ASN A 364 15.53 21.31 3.79
CA ASN A 364 14.57 22.37 3.66
C ASN A 364 15.22 23.70 3.27
N THR A 365 14.58 24.38 2.32
CA THR A 365 15.00 25.69 1.79
C THR A 365 14.17 26.85 2.35
N GLN A 366 13.08 26.53 3.07
CA GLN A 366 12.11 27.48 3.62
C GLN A 366 12.28 27.72 5.13
N ASN A 367 13.28 27.12 5.78
CA ASN A 367 13.47 27.13 7.24
C ASN A 367 12.28 26.62 8.08
N MET A 368 11.22 26.08 7.46
CA MET A 368 10.20 25.20 8.05
C MET A 368 10.79 24.07 8.95
N PRO A 369 10.52 24.08 10.27
CA PRO A 369 10.87 22.99 11.18
C PRO A 369 10.24 21.66 10.75
N LEU A 370 10.81 20.54 11.18
CA LEU A 370 10.30 19.20 10.84
C LEU A 370 8.83 19.00 11.23
N SER A 371 8.40 19.53 12.38
CA SER A 371 7.00 19.45 12.83
C SER A 371 6.04 20.18 11.88
N GLU A 372 6.45 21.32 11.31
CA GLU A 372 5.66 22.03 10.32
C GLU A 372 5.64 21.30 8.96
N GLN A 373 6.74 20.65 8.57
CA GLN A 373 6.77 19.79 7.39
C GLN A 373 5.78 18.62 7.55
N VAL A 374 5.81 17.95 8.71
CA VAL A 374 4.86 16.88 9.05
C VAL A 374 3.42 17.37 9.02
N ALA A 375 3.12 18.52 9.63
CA ALA A 375 1.78 19.10 9.61
C ALA A 375 1.29 19.41 8.19
N TYR A 376 2.16 19.96 7.33
CA TYR A 376 1.82 20.21 5.92
C TYR A 376 1.43 18.90 5.22
N VAL A 377 2.25 17.87 5.32
CA VAL A 377 1.97 16.58 4.65
C VAL A 377 0.71 15.93 5.22
N ASN A 378 0.43 16.09 6.51
CA ASN A 378 -0.82 15.63 7.12
C ASN A 378 -2.05 16.35 6.55
N ASP A 379 -1.96 17.64 6.26
CA ASP A 379 -3.04 18.38 5.60
C ASP A 379 -3.23 17.90 4.15
N MET A 380 -2.14 17.59 3.43
CA MET A 380 -2.23 16.99 2.09
C MET A 380 -2.90 15.63 2.11
N ARG A 381 -2.56 14.78 3.10
CA ARG A 381 -3.21 13.49 3.33
C ARG A 381 -4.71 13.67 3.56
N GLU A 382 -5.09 14.61 4.42
CA GLU A 382 -6.49 14.90 4.72
C GLU A 382 -7.26 15.38 3.48
N ALA A 383 -6.66 16.23 2.66
CA ALA A 383 -7.25 16.65 1.39
C ALA A 383 -7.46 15.45 0.44
N ALA A 384 -6.48 14.55 0.35
CA ALA A 384 -6.59 13.33 -0.44
C ALA A 384 -7.70 12.38 0.09
N ASP A 385 -7.75 12.14 1.41
CA ASP A 385 -8.75 11.27 2.03
C ASP A 385 -10.18 11.78 1.84
N ASN A 386 -10.39 13.10 1.92
CA ASN A 386 -11.70 13.72 1.72
C ASN A 386 -12.16 13.65 0.24
N ALA A 387 -11.23 13.51 -0.69
CA ALA A 387 -11.48 13.52 -2.13
C ALA A 387 -11.49 12.13 -2.77
N ALA A 388 -10.94 11.12 -2.08
CA ALA A 388 -10.90 9.75 -2.56
C ALA A 388 -12.32 9.30 -2.95
N PRO A 389 -12.51 8.74 -4.17
CA PRO A 389 -13.76 8.10 -4.53
C PRO A 389 -14.08 7.11 -3.42
N SER A 390 -15.32 7.11 -2.93
CA SER A 390 -15.75 6.11 -1.96
C SER A 390 -15.35 4.73 -2.49
N VAL A 391 -14.39 4.07 -1.84
CA VAL A 391 -13.90 2.77 -2.26
C VAL A 391 -15.12 1.85 -2.36
N GLU A 392 -15.44 1.43 -3.58
CA GLU A 392 -16.33 0.31 -3.83
C GLU A 392 -15.62 -0.92 -3.28
N LEU A 393 -15.80 -1.20 -1.98
CA LEU A 393 -15.49 -2.51 -1.45
C LEU A 393 -16.38 -3.50 -2.22
N PRO A 394 -15.80 -4.50 -2.91
CA PRO A 394 -16.62 -5.53 -3.52
C PRO A 394 -17.47 -6.18 -2.42
N PRO A 395 -18.71 -6.61 -2.73
CA PRO A 395 -19.53 -7.37 -1.79
C PRO A 395 -18.73 -8.54 -1.24
N SER A 396 -18.61 -8.59 0.08
CA SER A 396 -18.07 -9.72 0.81
C SER A 396 -19.10 -10.87 0.78
N GLY A 397 -19.23 -11.50 -0.39
CA GLY A 397 -19.98 -12.73 -0.64
C GLY A 397 -21.30 -12.54 -1.38
N ILE A 398 -21.41 -13.17 -2.56
CA ILE A 398 -22.68 -13.38 -3.26
C ILE A 398 -22.91 -14.89 -3.33
N VAL A 399 -24.02 -15.38 -2.81
CA VAL A 399 -24.42 -16.79 -2.92
C VAL A 399 -25.64 -16.89 -3.82
N VAL A 400 -25.55 -17.66 -4.90
CA VAL A 400 -26.69 -17.91 -5.81
C VAL A 400 -27.14 -19.34 -5.66
N SER A 401 -28.43 -19.54 -5.47
CA SER A 401 -29.08 -20.85 -5.47
C SER A 401 -30.30 -20.82 -6.41
N PRO A 402 -30.86 -21.98 -6.80
CA PRO A 402 -32.05 -22.04 -7.64
C PRO A 402 -33.29 -21.31 -7.09
N GLN A 403 -33.31 -21.06 -5.77
CA GLN A 403 -34.49 -20.55 -5.04
C GLN A 403 -34.24 -19.19 -4.38
N ALA A 404 -32.98 -18.77 -4.23
CA ALA A 404 -32.62 -17.51 -3.59
C ALA A 404 -31.24 -17.00 -4.03
N VAL A 405 -31.08 -15.69 -4.00
CA VAL A 405 -29.77 -15.00 -4.06
C VAL A 405 -29.51 -14.40 -2.69
N THR A 406 -28.41 -14.75 -2.05
CA THR A 406 -27.99 -14.18 -0.77
C THR A 406 -26.82 -13.23 -1.00
N LEU A 407 -26.92 -12.03 -0.43
CA LEU A 407 -25.90 -11.00 -0.48
C LEU A 407 -25.44 -10.69 0.95
N THR A 408 -24.12 -10.68 1.16
CA THR A 408 -23.53 -10.29 2.44
C THR A 408 -22.69 -9.04 2.21
N LEU A 409 -23.03 -7.96 2.92
CA LEU A 409 -22.32 -6.67 2.84
C LEU A 409 -21.97 -6.15 4.25
N PRO A 410 -20.96 -5.27 4.37
CA PRO A 410 -20.75 -4.48 5.58
C PRO A 410 -22.01 -3.72 6.00
N THR A 411 -22.26 -3.64 7.31
CA THR A 411 -23.51 -3.08 7.86
C THR A 411 -23.71 -1.60 7.52
N GLU A 412 -22.62 -0.87 7.25
CA GLU A 412 -22.64 0.53 6.81
C GLU A 412 -23.36 0.76 5.47
N TYR A 413 -23.40 -0.25 4.58
CA TYR A 413 -24.19 -0.20 3.34
C TYR A 413 -25.71 -0.23 3.61
N PHE A 414 -26.12 -0.54 4.85
CA PHE A 414 -27.52 -0.62 5.29
C PHE A 414 -27.90 0.48 6.28
N ASN A 415 -27.35 1.69 6.12
CA ASN A 415 -27.53 2.85 7.01
C ASN A 415 -28.96 3.43 7.10
N GLY A 416 -30.00 2.73 6.62
CA GLY A 416 -31.40 3.16 6.67
C GLY A 416 -31.82 4.18 5.60
N ASN A 417 -30.86 4.82 4.93
CA ASN A 417 -31.10 5.84 3.91
C ASN A 417 -30.93 5.33 2.48
N ASN A 418 -30.29 4.17 2.28
CA ASN A 418 -30.04 3.58 0.96
C ASN A 418 -30.88 2.31 0.72
N ARG A 419 -31.13 1.96 -0.55
CA ARG A 419 -31.79 0.72 -0.95
C ARG A 419 -30.83 -0.18 -1.73
N VAL A 420 -30.70 -1.44 -1.33
CA VAL A 420 -30.01 -2.45 -2.14
C VAL A 420 -31.00 -3.10 -3.10
N VAL A 421 -30.64 -3.17 -4.38
CA VAL A 421 -31.46 -3.67 -5.48
C VAL A 421 -30.69 -4.74 -6.26
N ILE A 422 -31.41 -5.80 -6.66
CA ILE A 422 -30.95 -6.75 -7.68
C ILE A 422 -31.76 -6.53 -8.95
N ASP A 423 -31.11 -6.10 -10.02
CA ASP A 423 -31.70 -6.05 -11.35
C ASP A 423 -31.38 -7.36 -12.10
N ARG A 424 -32.40 -8.09 -12.55
CA ARG A 424 -32.24 -9.30 -13.36
C ARG A 424 -32.55 -9.01 -14.83
N GLN A 425 -31.62 -9.36 -15.71
CA GLN A 425 -31.79 -9.28 -17.16
C GLN A 425 -32.02 -10.68 -17.76
N LYS A 426 -33.24 -10.93 -18.27
CA LYS A 426 -33.63 -12.15 -19.02
C LYS A 426 -33.60 -11.90 -20.53
N GLY A 427 -32.43 -11.90 -21.15
CA GLY A 427 -32.33 -11.73 -22.61
C GLY A 427 -33.10 -10.51 -23.15
N LEU A 428 -33.84 -10.67 -24.25
CA LEU A 428 -34.62 -9.62 -24.94
C LEU A 428 -36.00 -9.30 -24.33
N LEU A 429 -36.38 -9.89 -23.19
CA LEU A 429 -37.75 -9.82 -22.64
C LEU A 429 -37.75 -9.48 -21.13
N GLY A 430 -37.50 -8.22 -20.79
CA GLY A 430 -37.88 -7.58 -19.52
C GLY A 430 -36.85 -7.60 -18.37
N ASN A 431 -36.78 -6.48 -17.65
CA ASN A 431 -36.03 -6.30 -16.39
C ASN A 431 -36.95 -6.60 -15.19
N GLU A 432 -36.46 -7.35 -14.21
CA GLU A 432 -37.11 -7.52 -12.89
C GLU A 432 -36.26 -6.82 -11.82
N ASN A 433 -36.85 -5.92 -11.02
CA ASN A 433 -36.18 -5.21 -9.92
C ASN A 433 -36.67 -5.77 -8.58
N LEU A 434 -35.74 -6.29 -7.76
CA LEU A 434 -36.00 -6.70 -6.38
C LEU A 434 -35.29 -5.72 -5.45
N GLY A 435 -36.02 -4.96 -4.62
CA GLY A 435 -35.44 -3.92 -3.75
C GLY A 435 -35.80 -4.08 -2.27
N TYR A 436 -34.93 -3.61 -1.37
CA TYR A 436 -35.10 -3.71 0.08
C TYR A 436 -34.94 -2.37 0.83
N THR A 437 -35.62 -2.23 1.98
CA THR A 437 -35.43 -1.12 2.95
C THR A 437 -35.31 -1.67 4.37
N GLN A 438 -34.48 -1.06 5.22
CA GLN A 438 -34.22 -1.48 6.62
C GLN A 438 -35.48 -1.61 7.51
N SER A 439 -36.63 -1.08 7.08
CA SER A 439 -37.92 -1.16 7.79
C SER A 439 -38.60 -2.55 7.81
N GLY A 440 -37.96 -3.59 7.28
CA GLY A 440 -38.54 -4.94 7.25
C GLY A 440 -39.62 -5.13 6.18
N LYS A 441 -39.79 -4.18 5.24
CA LYS A 441 -40.78 -4.26 4.16
C LYS A 441 -40.10 -4.45 2.81
N ALA A 442 -40.25 -5.63 2.24
CA ALA A 442 -39.89 -5.93 0.85
C ALA A 442 -40.90 -5.28 -0.11
N TRP A 443 -40.41 -4.70 -1.20
CA TRP A 443 -41.22 -4.19 -2.31
C TRP A 443 -40.64 -4.71 -3.64
N GLY A 444 -41.49 -5.25 -4.51
CA GLY A 444 -41.09 -5.70 -5.86
C GLY A 444 -42.00 -5.08 -6.93
N TYR A 445 -41.41 -4.65 -8.04
CA TYR A 445 -42.14 -4.31 -9.27
C TYR A 445 -41.89 -5.41 -10.31
N ARG A 446 -42.97 -5.96 -10.89
CA ARG A 446 -42.90 -6.62 -12.20
C ARG A 446 -43.30 -5.60 -13.26
N TYR A 447 -42.42 -5.29 -14.19
CA TYR A 447 -42.83 -4.65 -15.45
C TYR A 447 -43.54 -5.68 -16.34
N SER A 448 -44.76 -6.05 -15.95
CA SER A 448 -45.78 -6.68 -16.80
C SER A 448 -47.10 -6.83 -16.03
N GLY A 449 -47.83 -5.72 -15.86
CA GLY A 449 -49.30 -5.72 -15.71
C GLY A 449 -49.97 -6.54 -14.58
N ALA A 450 -49.25 -7.06 -13.59
CA ALA A 450 -49.82 -7.85 -12.49
C ALA A 450 -49.43 -7.27 -11.12
N LEU A 451 -50.40 -7.29 -10.19
CA LEU A 451 -50.30 -6.78 -8.82
C LEU A 451 -49.12 -7.40 -8.03
N PRO A 452 -48.53 -6.65 -7.07
CA PRO A 452 -47.33 -7.07 -6.35
C PRO A 452 -47.60 -8.27 -5.43
N SER A 453 -46.80 -9.32 -5.56
CA SER A 453 -46.70 -10.39 -4.56
C SER A 453 -45.65 -10.02 -3.51
N VAL A 454 -46.05 -9.96 -2.24
CA VAL A 454 -45.13 -9.83 -1.11
C VAL A 454 -44.32 -11.13 -1.01
N LEU A 455 -43.03 -11.07 -1.30
CA LEU A 455 -42.09 -12.14 -0.98
C LEU A 455 -41.45 -11.79 0.37
N THR A 456 -41.63 -12.64 1.38
CA THR A 456 -40.96 -12.51 2.67
C THR A 456 -39.49 -12.90 2.51
N SER A 457 -38.57 -11.93 2.52
CA SER A 457 -37.13 -12.16 2.68
C SER A 457 -36.76 -12.21 4.17
N GLY A 458 -35.76 -13.02 4.52
CA GLY A 458 -35.16 -13.05 5.86
C GLY A 458 -33.90 -12.17 5.90
N ILE A 459 -33.77 -11.35 6.94
CA ILE A 459 -32.51 -10.69 7.31
C ILE A 459 -31.92 -11.43 8.49
N THR A 460 -30.63 -11.71 8.40
CA THR A 460 -29.83 -12.16 9.54
C THR A 460 -28.67 -11.19 9.74
N HIS A 461 -28.61 -10.54 10.90
CA HIS A 461 -27.40 -9.83 11.32
C HIS A 461 -26.40 -10.89 11.78
N THR A 462 -25.22 -10.93 11.17
CA THR A 462 -24.15 -11.83 11.58
C THR A 462 -23.27 -11.15 12.61
N ALA A 463 -22.43 -11.91 13.31
CA ALA A 463 -21.34 -11.31 14.08
C ALA A 463 -20.37 -10.59 13.12
N GLU A 464 -19.63 -9.58 13.62
CA GLU A 464 -18.58 -8.84 12.90
C GLU A 464 -19.04 -7.73 11.93
N GLY A 465 -20.14 -7.03 12.21
CA GLY A 465 -20.47 -5.80 11.46
C GLY A 465 -20.91 -6.06 10.01
N MET A 466 -21.39 -7.27 9.72
CA MET A 466 -21.88 -7.70 8.41
C MET A 466 -23.39 -7.96 8.44
N THR A 467 -24.07 -7.75 7.33
CA THR A 467 -25.51 -7.98 7.17
C THR A 467 -25.76 -8.85 5.95
N GLU A 468 -26.53 -9.93 6.15
CA GLU A 468 -26.92 -10.88 5.11
C GLU A 468 -28.38 -10.64 4.69
N ILE A 469 -28.63 -10.62 3.37
CA ILE A 469 -29.96 -10.50 2.78
C ILE A 469 -30.20 -11.63 1.79
N ALA A 470 -31.24 -12.43 2.02
CA ALA A 470 -31.70 -13.44 1.09
C ALA A 470 -32.88 -12.94 0.24
N PHE A 471 -32.69 -12.87 -1.07
CA PHE A 471 -33.70 -12.55 -2.07
C PHE A 471 -34.29 -13.84 -2.64
N PRO A 472 -35.54 -14.21 -2.31
CA PRO A 472 -36.18 -15.36 -2.95
C PRO A 472 -36.40 -15.06 -4.45
N ALA A 473 -35.76 -15.86 -5.31
CA ALA A 473 -35.80 -15.68 -6.76
C ALA A 473 -35.60 -17.03 -7.47
N PHE A 474 -36.39 -17.27 -8.52
CA PHE A 474 -36.17 -18.43 -9.41
C PHE A 474 -35.09 -18.08 -10.43
N ILE A 475 -33.85 -18.47 -10.15
CA ILE A 475 -32.68 -18.14 -10.97
C ILE A 475 -32.36 -19.30 -11.93
N SER A 476 -32.05 -18.97 -13.18
CA SER A 476 -31.72 -19.91 -14.26
C SER A 476 -30.32 -19.64 -14.80
N VAL A 477 -29.67 -20.68 -15.33
CA VAL A 477 -28.40 -20.53 -16.05
C VAL A 477 -28.55 -19.53 -17.19
N GLY A 478 -27.62 -18.57 -17.29
CA GLY A 478 -27.60 -17.51 -18.29
C GLY A 478 -28.24 -16.19 -17.86
N ASP A 479 -28.92 -16.14 -16.71
CA ASP A 479 -29.40 -14.87 -16.15
C ASP A 479 -28.21 -13.95 -15.83
N LYS A 480 -28.35 -12.65 -16.11
CA LYS A 480 -27.44 -11.62 -15.60
C LYS A 480 -28.09 -10.89 -14.44
N LEU A 481 -27.41 -10.86 -13.30
CA LEU A 481 -27.84 -10.13 -12.11
C LEU A 481 -26.90 -8.94 -11.89
N PHE A 482 -27.47 -7.76 -11.65
CA PHE A 482 -26.73 -6.55 -11.29
C PHE A 482 -27.11 -6.16 -9.87
N PHE A 483 -26.13 -5.78 -9.06
CA PHE A 483 -26.32 -5.46 -7.65
C PHE A 483 -26.02 -3.98 -7.45
N ARG A 484 -26.95 -3.21 -6.88
CA ARG A 484 -26.80 -1.75 -6.76
C ARG A 484 -27.32 -1.21 -5.44
N SER A 485 -26.73 -0.12 -4.99
CA SER A 485 -27.31 0.79 -4.00
C SER A 485 -27.98 1.94 -4.71
N VAL A 486 -29.22 2.28 -4.34
CA VAL A 486 -29.98 3.41 -4.91
C VAL A 486 -30.61 4.27 -3.83
N ASP A 487 -30.81 5.55 -4.14
CA ASP A 487 -31.55 6.45 -3.26
C ASP A 487 -33.05 6.09 -3.27
N PRO A 488 -33.69 5.88 -2.11
CA PRO A 488 -35.12 5.58 -2.02
C PRO A 488 -36.05 6.67 -2.56
N ASN A 489 -35.58 7.92 -2.61
CA ASN A 489 -36.34 9.12 -2.97
C ASN A 489 -36.10 9.59 -4.41
N LEU A 490 -35.07 9.07 -5.08
CA LEU A 490 -34.72 9.42 -6.46
C LEU A 490 -34.76 8.15 -7.32
N THR A 491 -35.80 8.03 -8.14
CA THR A 491 -35.88 6.99 -9.17
C THR A 491 -34.74 7.19 -10.17
N ASN A 492 -33.70 6.35 -10.10
CA ASN A 492 -32.54 6.21 -11.00
C ASN A 492 -31.18 6.80 -10.56
N SER A 493 -31.00 7.28 -9.32
CA SER A 493 -29.64 7.56 -8.84
C SER A 493 -29.01 6.29 -8.25
N VAL A 494 -28.01 5.77 -8.94
CA VAL A 494 -27.12 4.71 -8.41
C VAL A 494 -26.15 5.39 -7.45
N LEU A 495 -26.21 5.01 -6.18
CA LEU A 495 -25.31 5.47 -5.12
C LEU A 495 -24.02 4.63 -5.07
N ALA A 496 -24.10 3.35 -5.46
CA ALA A 496 -22.97 2.44 -5.63
C ALA A 496 -23.36 1.28 -6.56
N ASP A 497 -22.43 0.79 -7.41
CA ASP A 497 -22.62 -0.42 -8.22
C ASP A 497 -21.76 -1.55 -7.66
N PHE A 498 -22.41 -2.59 -7.16
CA PHE A 498 -21.74 -3.71 -6.52
C PHE A 498 -21.31 -4.79 -7.52
N GLY A 499 -21.48 -4.54 -8.82
CA GLY A 499 -21.08 -5.43 -9.90
C GLY A 499 -22.21 -6.28 -10.46
N SER A 500 -21.84 -7.24 -11.32
CA SER A 500 -22.79 -8.15 -11.97
C SER A 500 -22.28 -9.58 -12.09
N VAL A 501 -23.21 -10.55 -12.11
CA VAL A 501 -22.89 -11.97 -12.30
C VAL A 501 -23.75 -12.56 -13.42
N THR A 502 -23.14 -13.41 -14.25
CA THR A 502 -23.89 -14.29 -15.17
C THR A 502 -23.97 -15.68 -14.54
N VAL A 503 -25.18 -16.18 -14.34
CA VAL A 503 -25.42 -17.43 -13.63
C VAL A 503 -24.94 -18.62 -14.45
N THR A 504 -24.09 -19.47 -13.87
CA THR A 504 -23.64 -20.73 -14.47
C THR A 504 -24.29 -21.94 -13.80
N GLN A 505 -24.25 -23.10 -14.46
CA GLN A 505 -24.77 -24.35 -13.87
C GLN A 505 -24.04 -24.70 -12.56
N SER A 506 -22.72 -24.49 -12.50
CA SER A 506 -21.92 -24.76 -11.30
C SER A 506 -22.32 -23.89 -10.09
N MET A 507 -22.86 -22.68 -10.31
CA MET A 507 -23.36 -21.83 -9.23
C MET A 507 -24.65 -22.39 -8.63
N LEU A 508 -25.54 -22.91 -9.47
CA LEU A 508 -26.79 -23.54 -9.02
C LEU A 508 -26.55 -24.85 -8.27
N ASP A 509 -25.48 -25.57 -8.60
CA ASP A 509 -25.15 -26.88 -8.03
C ASP A 509 -24.40 -26.79 -6.69
N ASN A 510 -23.52 -25.79 -6.50
CA ASN A 510 -22.59 -25.72 -5.35
C ASN A 510 -22.87 -24.58 -4.35
N GLY A 511 -23.77 -23.63 -4.65
CA GLY A 511 -24.29 -22.68 -3.67
C GLY A 511 -23.30 -21.71 -3.03
N THR A 512 -22.15 -21.38 -3.65
CA THR A 512 -21.25 -20.32 -3.13
C THR A 512 -20.47 -19.66 -4.25
N PHE A 513 -20.35 -18.33 -4.20
CA PHE A 513 -19.43 -17.56 -5.04
C PHE A 513 -18.67 -16.52 -4.21
N LEU A 514 -17.38 -16.40 -4.50
CA LEU A 514 -16.53 -15.28 -4.11
C LEU A 514 -16.15 -14.57 -5.42
N PRO A 515 -16.41 -13.27 -5.58
CA PRO A 515 -15.92 -12.52 -6.74
C PRO A 515 -14.43 -12.76 -6.92
N ARG A 516 -14.03 -13.23 -8.11
CA ARG A 516 -12.62 -13.15 -8.51
C ARG A 516 -12.31 -11.67 -8.75
N GLU A 517 -11.26 -11.21 -8.09
CA GLU A 517 -10.59 -9.93 -8.29
C GLU A 517 -10.48 -9.63 -9.80
N LYS A 518 -10.84 -8.40 -10.18
CA LYS A 518 -10.83 -7.93 -11.57
C LYS A 518 -9.73 -6.93 -11.77
#